data_AF-A0A1V5FLC6-F1
#
_entry.id   AF-A0A1V5FLC6-F1
#
_cell.length_a   1.000
_cell.length_b   1.000
_cell.length_c   1.000
_cell.angle_alpha   90.00
_cell.angle_beta   90.00
_cell.angle_gamma   90.00
#
_symmetry.space_group_name_H-M   'P 1'
#
loop_
_entity.id
_entity.type
_entity.pdbx_description
1 polymer ?
#
loop_
_entity_poly.entity_id
_entity_poly.type
_entity_poly.pdbx_seq_one_letter_code
_entity_poly.pdbx_strand_id
1 'polypeptide(L)' 'MMRVLDIGPIDKLRAGTHPTKAMTPSDKPVRQVKNMANPELTNPSIVFVAHPQGKVNL' A
#
# COMPACT_ATOMS: atom_id res chain seq x y z
N MET A 1 9.36 0.46 -8.31
CA MET A 1 8.93 1.78 -8.82
C MET A 1 7.61 2.15 -8.17
N MET A 2 7.47 3.31 -7.54
CA MET A 2 6.17 3.79 -7.07
C MET A 2 5.34 4.22 -8.28
N ARG A 3 4.10 3.71 -8.39
CA ARG A 3 3.21 4.03 -9.52
C ARG A 3 2.63 5.43 -9.38
N VAL A 4 1.95 5.69 -8.27
CA VAL A 4 1.27 6.96 -7.93
C VAL A 4 1.21 7.06 -6.40
N LEU A 5 1.47 8.25 -5.85
CA LEU A 5 1.21 8.57 -4.45
C LEU A 5 -0.11 9.34 -4.37
N ASP A 6 -1.01 8.90 -3.50
CA ASP A 6 -2.30 9.54 -3.23
C ASP A 6 -2.45 9.74 -1.72
N ILE A 7 -3.27 10.70 -1.30
CA ILE A 7 -3.37 11.11 0.10
C ILE A 7 -4.82 11.00 0.57
N GLY A 8 -5.01 10.34 1.71
CA GLY A 8 -6.33 10.19 2.31
C GLY A 8 -6.27 9.69 3.75
N PRO A 9 -7.43 9.50 4.39
CA PRO A 9 -7.50 8.98 5.75
C PRO A 9 -6.89 7.58 5.82
N ILE A 10 -5.86 7.43 6.65
CA ILE A 10 -5.04 6.21 6.69
C ILE A 10 -5.84 4.94 7.01
N ASP A 11 -6.81 5.02 7.91
CA ASP A 11 -7.64 3.87 8.27
C ASP A 11 -8.49 3.39 7.10
N LYS A 12 -9.01 4.34 6.29
CA LYS A 12 -9.79 4.02 5.09
C LYS A 12 -8.90 3.49 3.96
N LEU A 13 -7.68 3.99 3.84
CA LEU A 13 -6.68 3.46 2.91
C LEU A 13 -6.26 2.03 3.28
N ARG A 14 -6.03 1.75 4.57
CA ARG A 14 -5.75 0.40 5.08
C ARG A 14 -6.91 -0.57 4.84
N ALA A 15 -8.14 -0.09 5.03
CA ALA A 15 -9.34 -0.88 4.76
C ALA A 15 -9.62 -1.07 3.25
N GLY A 16 -8.95 -0.32 2.37
CA GLY A 16 -9.23 -0.34 0.92
C GLY A 16 -10.58 0.28 0.54
N THR A 17 -11.16 1.11 1.41
CA THR A 17 -12.50 1.71 1.20
C THR A 17 -12.44 3.16 0.73
N HIS A 18 -11.26 3.78 0.76
CA HIS A 18 -11.08 5.14 0.26
C HIS A 18 -10.98 5.15 -1.27
N PRO A 19 -11.75 6.00 -1.99
CA PRO A 19 -11.59 6.15 -3.42
C PRO A 19 -10.24 6.80 -3.74
N THR A 20 -9.33 6.04 -4.32
CA THR A 20 -7.99 6.50 -4.70
C THR A 20 -7.69 6.13 -6.15
N LYS A 21 -6.96 6.99 -6.86
CA LYS A 21 -6.49 6.70 -8.22
C LYS A 21 -5.32 5.69 -8.23
N ALA A 22 -4.70 5.44 -7.08
CA ALA A 22 -3.59 4.52 -6.95
C ALA A 22 -4.01 3.03 -6.91
N MET A 23 -5.31 2.75 -6.72
CA MET A 23 -5.85 1.39 -6.63
C MET A 23 -6.94 1.16 -7.69
N THR A 24 -6.91 -0.02 -8.27
CA THR A 24 -8.04 -0.58 -9.02
C THR A 24 -8.91 -1.44 -8.09
N PRO A 25 -10.15 -1.80 -8.47
CA PRO A 25 -11.03 -2.64 -7.65
C PRO A 25 -10.46 -4.02 -7.26
N SER A 26 -9.45 -4.51 -7.99
CA SER A 26 -8.80 -5.80 -7.73
C SER A 26 -7.57 -5.69 -6.82
N ASP A 27 -7.09 -4.47 -6.55
CA ASP A 27 -5.92 -4.25 -5.72
C ASP A 27 -6.26 -4.39 -4.23
N LYS A 28 -5.29 -4.90 -3.46
CA LYS A 28 -5.37 -4.93 -2.00
C LYS A 28 -4.21 -4.13 -1.42
N PRO A 29 -4.46 -3.19 -0.50
CA PRO A 29 -3.39 -2.49 0.17
C PRO A 29 -2.59 -3.49 1.00
N VAL A 30 -1.27 -3.33 1.01
CA VAL A 30 -0.35 -4.15 1.80
C VAL A 30 0.49 -3.27 2.70
N ARG A 31 0.89 -3.85 3.83
CA ARG A 31 1.73 -3.19 4.82
C ARG A 31 3.22 -3.16 4.43
N GLN A 32 3.63 -4.14 3.63
CA GLN A 32 5.03 -4.39 3.29
C GLN A 32 5.18 -4.80 1.83
N VAL A 33 6.30 -4.40 1.25
CA VAL A 33 6.78 -4.85 -0.06
C VAL A 33 8.13 -5.54 0.08
N LYS A 34 8.50 -6.35 -0.91
CA LYS A 34 9.79 -7.04 -0.96
C LYS A 34 10.94 -6.02 -0.84
N ASN A 35 11.98 -6.38 -0.09
CA ASN A 35 13.17 -5.54 0.16
C ASN A 35 12.90 -4.20 0.88
N MET A 36 11.73 -4.03 1.51
CA MET A 36 11.48 -2.89 2.41
C MET A 36 12.39 -3.00 3.65
N ALA A 37 13.05 -1.90 4.03
CA ALA A 37 14.01 -1.88 5.14
C ALA A 37 13.40 -2.33 6.48
N ASN A 38 12.47 -1.53 7.03
CA ASN A 38 11.68 -1.89 8.20
C ASN A 38 10.25 -1.37 7.99
N PRO A 39 9.23 -2.24 7.96
CA PRO A 39 7.84 -1.83 7.86
C PRO A 39 7.46 -0.73 8.84
N GLU A 40 7.92 -0.81 10.09
CA GLU A 40 7.50 0.10 11.18
C GLU A 40 7.91 1.56 10.97
N LEU A 41 8.89 1.85 10.12
CA LEU A 41 9.28 3.22 9.80
C LEU A 41 8.20 4.01 9.05
N THR A 42 7.21 3.32 8.46
CA THR A 42 6.11 3.96 7.76
C THR A 42 4.77 3.88 8.51
N ASN A 43 4.78 3.40 9.75
CA ASN A 43 3.62 3.41 10.64
C ASN A 43 3.45 4.82 11.24
N PRO A 44 2.23 5.36 11.35
CA PRO A 44 0.97 4.87 10.82
C PRO A 44 0.76 5.15 9.33
N SER A 45 1.52 6.06 8.74
CA SER A 45 1.07 6.94 7.67
C SER A 45 1.06 6.39 6.24
N ILE A 46 1.59 5.20 5.93
CA ILE A 46 1.72 4.72 4.54
C ILE A 46 1.24 3.26 4.38
N VAL A 47 0.47 3.03 3.31
CA VAL A 47 0.14 1.70 2.77
C VAL A 47 0.57 1.62 1.31
N PHE A 48 0.77 0.41 0.81
CA PHE A 48 1.30 0.18 -0.54
C PHE A 48 0.34 -0.67 -1.38
N VAL A 49 0.39 -0.50 -2.70
CA VAL A 49 -0.14 -1.47 -3.65
C VAL A 49 1.05 -2.23 -4.23
N ALA A 50 1.19 -3.50 -3.87
CA ALA A 50 2.34 -4.30 -4.31
C ALA A 50 2.23 -4.68 -5.79
N HIS A 51 3.30 -4.44 -6.54
CA HIS A 51 3.50 -5.09 -7.83
C HIS A 51 3.59 -6.62 -7.64
N PRO A 52 3.14 -7.46 -8.58
CA PRO A 52 3.22 -8.93 -8.44
C PRO A 52 4.62 -9.45 -8.07
N GLN A 53 5.67 -8.85 -8.63
CA GLN A 53 7.07 -9.21 -8.33
C GLN A 53 7.60 -8.62 -7.00
N GLY A 54 6.93 -7.61 -6.46
CA GLY A 54 7.28 -6.92 -5.21
C GLY A 54 6.40 -7.31 -4.03
N LYS A 55 5.47 -8.25 -4.22
CA LYS A 55 4.61 -8.77 -3.16
C LYS A 55 5.41 -9.73 -2.28
N VAL A 56 5.19 -9.65 -0.97
CA VAL A 56 5.66 -10.66 -0.03
C VAL A 56 4.62 -11.79 -0.04
N ASN A 57 5.04 -13.01 -0.38
CA ASN A 57 4.21 -14.19 -0.19
C ASN A 57 4.39 -14.61 1.27
N LEU A 58 3.33 -14.45 2.07
CA LEU A 58 3.20 -15.05 3.39
C LEU A 58 2.68 -16.48 3.24
#